data_AF-A0A6N4WUC7-F1
#
_entry.id   AF-A0A6N4WUC7-F1
#
_cell.length_a   1.000
_cell.length_b   1.000
_cell.length_c   1.000
_cell.angle_alpha   90.00
_cell.angle_beta   90.00
_cell.angle_gamma   90.00
#
_symmetry.space_group_name_H-M   'P 1'
#
loop_
_entity.id
_entity.type
_entity.pdbx_description
1 polymer ?
#
loop_
_entity_poly.entity_id
_entity_poly.type
_entity_poly.pdbx_seq_one_letter_code
_entity_poly.pdbx_strand_id
1 'polypeptide(L)'
;MMNPVVYITSLLFIVSLCGAAATGSVLHYNQPIADKLKRLDHSKPRSKINNSFMTEALPLGNGRLGAMFSGCVDLEYLVFNDITLWMNATRGETAFRQSGTPVNGKEHLEEVRRAIREGRFGTGEDAAETLGTQYLASKQGLGNYAPMADLEIQTGHDPSAAQEYQRSLDISTGIGRVQYKLGDVTYTREYFCSHPDDLFVARFTANGGTMDLKLNVITAHENSTVISNDREIVLRGFSSMTRGDMAFMQTVRVDAGDALVEANADGTLQISDAREVVLYVTGYTDYLPNYPEFKGRDYEGDTLRTLEQAEAIGYAALKQKHTSDVQVLMQRVELDLGVESSGLSTDLLVKEGDPREAHKLYFDYARYFQRFAGCSSAD
;
A
#
# COMPACT_ATOMS: atom_id res chain seq x y z
N MET A 1 44.84 -54.86 -30.25
CA MET A 1 43.54 -54.15 -30.14
C MET A 1 43.08 -54.19 -28.69
N MET A 2 43.44 -53.18 -27.90
CA MET A 2 42.85 -52.93 -26.58
C MET A 2 42.84 -51.40 -26.38
N ASN A 3 41.64 -50.83 -26.25
CA ASN A 3 41.39 -49.42 -25.94
C ASN A 3 41.72 -49.13 -24.46
N PRO A 4 42.28 -47.98 -24.10
CA PRO A 4 42.22 -47.50 -22.74
C PRO A 4 40.89 -46.74 -22.52
N VAL A 5 40.10 -47.21 -21.56
CA VAL A 5 38.92 -46.52 -21.04
C VAL A 5 39.41 -45.37 -20.16
N VAL A 6 39.11 -44.14 -20.56
CA VAL A 6 39.35 -42.92 -19.78
C VAL A 6 38.21 -42.79 -18.77
N TYR A 7 38.52 -42.88 -17.48
CA TYR A 7 37.61 -42.50 -16.40
C TYR A 7 37.51 -40.97 -16.34
N ILE A 8 36.38 -40.41 -16.78
CA ILE A 8 36.03 -39.02 -16.52
C ILE A 8 35.35 -38.96 -15.15
N THR A 9 36.14 -38.67 -14.12
CA THR A 9 35.60 -38.22 -12.83
C THR A 9 34.95 -36.86 -13.03
N SER A 10 33.61 -36.84 -13.05
CA SER A 10 32.82 -35.61 -13.08
C SER A 10 32.89 -34.96 -11.70
N LEU A 11 33.80 -34.00 -11.54
CA LEU A 11 33.83 -33.11 -10.37
C LEU A 11 32.62 -32.16 -10.51
N LEU A 12 31.53 -32.45 -9.80
CA LEU A 12 30.44 -31.50 -9.63
C LEU A 12 30.98 -30.31 -8.83
N PHE A 13 31.36 -29.25 -9.53
CA PHE A 13 31.46 -27.93 -8.93
C PHE A 13 30.04 -27.46 -8.62
N ILE A 14 29.63 -27.60 -7.35
CA ILE A 14 28.56 -26.79 -6.79
C ILE A 14 29.09 -25.36 -6.79
N VAL A 15 28.85 -24.64 -7.88
CA VAL A 15 28.97 -23.19 -7.88
C VAL A 15 27.83 -22.70 -7.00
N SER A 16 28.12 -22.54 -5.71
CA SER A 16 27.33 -21.69 -4.84
C SER A 16 27.39 -20.30 -5.47
N LEU A 17 26.35 -19.92 -6.22
CA LEU A 17 26.07 -18.53 -6.55
C LEU A 17 25.65 -17.83 -5.25
N CYS A 18 26.62 -17.66 -4.35
CA CYS A 18 26.64 -16.54 -3.45
C CYS A 18 26.98 -15.33 -4.33
N GLY A 19 25.97 -14.85 -5.08
CA GLY A 19 26.05 -13.52 -5.64
C GLY A 19 26.30 -12.58 -4.47
N ALA A 20 27.35 -11.77 -4.57
CA ALA A 20 27.57 -10.68 -3.64
C ALA A 20 26.25 -9.94 -3.50
N ALA A 21 25.60 -10.08 -2.34
CA ALA A 21 24.42 -9.31 -2.04
C ALA A 21 24.89 -7.86 -2.11
N ALA A 22 24.46 -7.13 -3.15
CA ALA A 22 24.34 -5.70 -3.02
C ALA A 22 23.58 -5.53 -1.70
N THR A 23 24.22 -4.91 -0.71
CA THR A 23 23.65 -4.63 0.60
C THR A 23 22.47 -3.70 0.36
N GLY A 24 21.32 -4.31 0.06
CA GLY A 24 20.13 -3.62 -0.40
C GLY A 24 19.70 -2.62 0.66
N SER A 25 19.21 -1.48 0.22
CA SER A 25 18.52 -0.56 1.11
C SER A 25 17.23 -1.23 1.52
N VAL A 26 17.22 -1.82 2.72
CA VAL A 26 16.08 -2.56 3.26
C VAL A 26 15.63 -1.84 4.53
N LEU A 27 14.34 -1.53 4.60
CA LEU A 27 13.72 -1.24 5.89
C LEU A 27 13.47 -2.58 6.57
N HIS A 28 14.08 -2.87 7.71
CA HIS A 28 13.90 -4.14 8.42
C HIS A 28 13.69 -3.95 9.92
N TYR A 29 12.81 -4.78 10.48
CA TYR A 29 12.41 -4.72 11.87
C TYR A 29 12.29 -6.14 12.42
N ASN A 30 12.74 -6.33 13.66
CA ASN A 30 12.74 -7.63 14.34
C ASN A 30 11.53 -7.83 15.24
N GLN A 31 10.52 -6.94 15.15
CA GLN A 31 9.29 -6.98 15.93
C GLN A 31 8.10 -6.57 15.06
N PRO A 32 6.89 -7.10 15.34
CA PRO A 32 5.66 -6.55 14.79
C PRO A 32 5.50 -5.08 15.16
N ILE A 33 4.58 -4.38 14.50
CA ILE A 33 4.20 -3.04 14.94
C ILE A 33 3.74 -3.07 16.41
N ALA A 34 3.99 -1.99 17.14
CA ALA A 34 3.60 -1.91 18.54
C ALA A 34 2.07 -2.09 18.72
N ASP A 35 1.62 -2.84 19.73
CA ASP A 35 0.20 -3.11 19.97
C ASP A 35 -0.66 -1.85 20.05
N LYS A 36 -0.12 -0.78 20.65
CA LYS A 36 -0.77 0.55 20.73
C LYS A 36 -1.04 1.20 19.38
N LEU A 37 -0.43 0.69 18.31
CA LEU A 37 -0.53 1.17 16.93
C LEU A 37 -1.37 0.23 16.06
N LYS A 38 -1.97 -0.84 16.61
CA LYS A 38 -2.95 -1.65 15.88
C LYS A 38 -4.08 -0.76 15.37
N ARG A 39 -4.47 -0.98 14.12
CA ARG A 39 -5.36 -0.09 13.35
C ARG A 39 -6.76 -0.01 13.95
N LEU A 40 -7.30 -1.14 14.39
CA LEU A 40 -8.57 -1.25 15.08
C LEU A 40 -8.39 -2.03 16.40
N ASP A 41 -9.26 -1.72 17.37
CA ASP A 41 -9.32 -2.44 18.65
C ASP A 41 -10.62 -3.25 18.67
N HIS A 42 -10.53 -4.50 18.23
CA HIS A 42 -11.69 -5.39 18.12
C HIS A 42 -12.31 -5.77 19.48
N SER A 43 -11.64 -5.48 20.60
CA SER A 43 -12.27 -5.61 21.93
C SER A 43 -13.33 -4.54 22.19
N LYS A 44 -13.36 -3.48 21.36
CA LYS A 44 -14.31 -2.38 21.47
C LYS A 44 -15.26 -2.36 20.25
N PRO A 45 -16.59 -2.45 20.44
CA PRO A 45 -17.56 -2.50 19.35
C PRO A 45 -17.63 -1.22 18.48
N ARG A 46 -16.91 -0.16 18.85
CA ARG A 46 -16.79 1.11 18.10
C ARG A 46 -15.38 1.69 18.24
N SER A 47 -14.35 0.87 18.03
CA SER A 47 -12.99 1.39 18.03
C SER A 47 -12.82 2.46 16.94
N LYS A 48 -12.14 3.55 17.30
CA LYS A 48 -11.76 4.57 16.32
C LYS A 48 -10.53 4.05 15.57
N ILE A 49 -10.49 4.26 14.25
CA ILE A 49 -9.32 3.96 13.43
C ILE A 49 -8.10 4.69 14.02
N ASN A 50 -7.07 3.93 14.32
CA ASN A 50 -5.80 4.44 14.82
C ASN A 50 -4.86 4.74 13.65
N ASN A 51 -4.77 6.02 13.30
CA ASN A 51 -3.91 6.49 12.21
C ASN A 51 -2.41 6.42 12.56
N SER A 52 -2.04 6.29 13.83
CA SER A 52 -0.64 6.11 14.22
C SER A 52 -0.08 4.76 13.77
N PHE A 53 -0.93 3.81 13.36
CA PHE A 53 -0.53 2.61 12.60
C PHE A 53 0.46 2.93 11.47
N MET A 54 0.20 4.01 10.72
CA MET A 54 0.97 4.39 9.54
C MET A 54 2.40 4.83 9.87
N THR A 55 2.73 5.09 11.15
CA THR A 55 4.11 5.47 11.53
C THR A 55 5.06 4.29 11.60
N GLU A 56 4.55 3.05 11.68
CA GLU A 56 5.37 1.84 11.70
C GLU A 56 5.03 0.84 10.59
N ALA A 57 3.87 0.97 9.95
CA ALA A 57 3.50 0.18 8.77
C ALA A 57 4.42 0.47 7.58
N LEU A 58 4.60 -0.52 6.70
CA LEU A 58 5.49 -0.40 5.55
C LEU A 58 4.70 -0.15 4.26
N PRO A 59 4.99 0.93 3.52
CA PRO A 59 4.19 1.31 2.37
C PRO A 59 4.69 0.67 1.07
N LEU A 60 3.72 0.31 0.25
CA LEU A 60 3.85 -0.26 -1.09
C LEU A 60 2.92 0.53 -2.00
N GLY A 61 3.26 0.60 -3.29
CA GLY A 61 2.34 1.19 -4.25
C GLY A 61 2.84 1.07 -5.68
N ASN A 62 1.97 1.42 -6.61
CA ASN A 62 2.26 1.39 -8.03
C ASN A 62 2.00 2.75 -8.72
N GLY A 63 2.02 3.83 -7.92
CA GLY A 63 1.65 5.19 -8.34
C GLY A 63 0.14 5.47 -8.40
N ARG A 64 -0.71 4.44 -8.58
CA ARG A 64 -2.18 4.56 -8.49
C ARG A 64 -2.70 3.97 -7.19
N LEU A 65 -2.52 2.67 -7.00
CA LEU A 65 -2.84 1.94 -5.77
C LEU A 65 -1.72 2.10 -4.76
N GLY A 66 -2.10 2.50 -3.56
CA GLY A 66 -1.25 2.47 -2.38
C GLY A 66 -1.71 1.38 -1.42
N ALA A 67 -0.76 0.70 -0.79
CA ALA A 67 -0.99 -0.30 0.25
C ALA A 67 -0.02 -0.07 1.42
N MET A 68 -0.42 -0.41 2.65
CA MET A 68 0.48 -0.50 3.79
C MET A 68 0.20 -1.77 4.57
N PHE A 69 1.24 -2.51 4.98
CA PHE A 69 1.09 -3.73 5.77
C PHE A 69 1.61 -3.56 7.21
N SER A 70 0.98 -4.26 8.16
CA SER A 70 1.29 -4.21 9.60
C SER A 70 2.40 -5.17 10.01
N GLY A 71 2.40 -6.37 9.44
CA GLY A 71 3.22 -7.48 9.89
C GLY A 71 2.79 -8.09 11.23
N CYS A 72 1.62 -7.76 11.77
CA CYS A 72 1.12 -8.40 13.01
C CYS A 72 0.98 -9.92 12.84
N VAL A 73 1.30 -10.69 13.88
CA VAL A 73 1.25 -12.17 13.81
C VAL A 73 -0.18 -12.70 13.75
N ASP A 74 -1.05 -12.23 14.64
CA ASP A 74 -2.45 -12.63 14.83
C ASP A 74 -3.40 -12.04 13.78
N LEU A 75 -3.18 -10.76 13.42
CA LEU A 75 -4.08 -9.98 12.60
C LEU A 75 -3.31 -9.01 11.70
N GLU A 76 -3.03 -9.44 10.46
CA GLU A 76 -2.43 -8.58 9.45
C GLU A 76 -3.44 -7.51 9.00
N TYR A 77 -2.97 -6.27 8.87
CA TYR A 77 -3.77 -5.17 8.34
C TYR A 77 -3.13 -4.68 7.05
N LEU A 78 -3.88 -4.75 5.95
CA LEU A 78 -3.53 -4.14 4.68
C LEU A 78 -4.43 -2.94 4.45
N VAL A 79 -3.86 -1.74 4.35
CA VAL A 79 -4.62 -0.49 4.16
C VAL A 79 -4.48 -0.02 2.73
N PHE A 80 -5.58 0.08 2.00
CA PHE A 80 -5.59 0.41 0.58
C PHE A 80 -6.11 1.81 0.29
N ASN A 81 -5.52 2.39 -0.75
CA ASN A 81 -5.80 3.72 -1.25
C ASN A 81 -5.73 3.72 -2.78
N ASP A 82 -6.50 4.59 -3.42
CA ASP A 82 -6.45 4.84 -4.87
C ASP A 82 -6.36 6.35 -5.10
N ILE A 83 -5.37 6.79 -5.89
CA ILE A 83 -5.08 8.21 -6.15
C ILE A 83 -6.30 9.03 -6.62
N THR A 84 -7.27 8.36 -7.26
CA THR A 84 -8.47 8.98 -7.84
C THR A 84 -9.66 8.98 -6.90
N LEU A 85 -9.59 8.35 -5.71
CA LEU A 85 -10.69 8.34 -4.75
C LEU A 85 -10.70 9.62 -3.91
N TRP A 86 -11.66 10.50 -4.20
CA TRP A 86 -11.83 11.79 -3.53
C TRP A 86 -13.25 11.92 -2.96
N MET A 87 -13.36 12.69 -1.89
CA MET A 87 -14.62 13.04 -1.23
C MET A 87 -14.76 14.55 -1.06
N ASN A 88 -15.96 15.04 -0.76
CA ASN A 88 -16.27 16.46 -0.48
C ASN A 88 -15.95 17.45 -1.61
N ALA A 89 -15.57 16.99 -2.81
CA ALA A 89 -15.36 17.85 -3.97
C ALA A 89 -16.65 18.01 -4.78
N THR A 90 -16.68 19.01 -5.66
CA THR A 90 -17.75 19.18 -6.65
C THR A 90 -17.23 18.71 -8.01
N ARG A 91 -18.07 18.07 -8.83
CA ARG A 91 -17.79 17.80 -10.26
C ARG A 91 -19.00 18.16 -11.13
N GLY A 92 -18.81 18.26 -12.44
CA GLY A 92 -19.87 18.65 -13.38
C GLY A 92 -20.23 20.14 -13.33
N GLU A 93 -19.25 21.00 -13.03
CA GLU A 93 -19.41 22.45 -12.93
C GLU A 93 -18.65 23.19 -14.03
N THR A 94 -19.02 24.46 -14.26
CA THR A 94 -18.22 25.36 -15.11
C THR A 94 -16.81 25.53 -14.56
N ALA A 95 -15.83 25.83 -15.43
CA ALA A 95 -14.43 25.97 -15.04
C ALA A 95 -14.22 26.95 -13.87
N PHE A 96 -14.97 28.05 -13.85
CA PHE A 96 -14.92 29.05 -12.78
C PHE A 96 -15.43 28.50 -11.43
N ARG A 97 -16.52 27.74 -11.43
CA ARG A 97 -17.06 27.13 -10.20
C ARG A 97 -16.19 25.94 -9.76
N GLN A 98 -15.67 25.18 -10.71
CA GLN A 98 -14.78 24.04 -10.45
C GLN A 98 -13.45 24.48 -9.81
N SER A 99 -12.91 25.65 -10.19
CA SER A 99 -11.64 26.16 -9.65
C SER A 99 -11.71 26.63 -8.19
N GLY A 100 -12.92 26.88 -7.67
CA GLY A 100 -13.12 27.46 -6.34
C GLY A 100 -12.65 28.90 -6.20
N THR A 101 -12.49 29.59 -7.33
CA THR A 101 -12.20 31.02 -7.34
C THR A 101 -13.37 31.76 -6.69
N PRO A 102 -13.15 32.52 -5.59
CA PRO A 102 -14.23 33.26 -4.96
C PRO A 102 -14.78 34.33 -5.89
N VAL A 103 -16.10 34.51 -5.82
CA VAL A 103 -16.80 35.58 -6.54
C VAL A 103 -16.36 36.92 -5.95
N ASN A 104 -16.00 37.85 -6.82
CA ASN A 104 -15.52 39.20 -6.49
C ASN A 104 -14.15 39.28 -5.78
N GLY A 105 -13.34 38.22 -5.77
CA GLY A 105 -12.03 38.25 -5.11
C GLY A 105 -11.06 39.27 -5.73
N LYS A 106 -11.19 39.54 -7.03
CA LYS A 106 -10.33 40.50 -7.76
C LYS A 106 -10.54 41.93 -7.25
N GLU A 107 -11.79 42.29 -6.95
CA GLU A 107 -12.23 43.61 -6.52
C GLU A 107 -11.64 43.97 -5.15
N HIS A 108 -11.44 42.98 -4.28
CA HIS A 108 -10.90 43.16 -2.93
C HIS A 108 -9.39 42.89 -2.81
N LEU A 109 -8.72 42.49 -3.90
CA LEU A 109 -7.30 42.15 -3.87
C LEU A 109 -6.42 43.31 -3.38
N GLU A 110 -6.78 44.55 -3.70
CA GLU A 110 -6.01 45.72 -3.28
C GLU A 110 -6.19 46.04 -1.78
N GLU A 111 -7.33 45.69 -1.19
CA GLU A 111 -7.55 45.85 0.25
C GLU A 111 -6.61 44.95 1.06
N VAL A 112 -6.48 43.69 0.63
CA VAL A 112 -5.55 42.72 1.24
C VAL A 112 -4.10 43.18 1.06
N ARG A 113 -3.72 43.62 -0.15
CA ARG A 113 -2.37 44.14 -0.42
C ARG A 113 -2.05 45.38 0.40
N ARG A 114 -3.01 46.29 0.60
CA ARG A 114 -2.85 47.46 1.46
C ARG A 114 -2.60 47.05 2.91
N ALA A 115 -3.38 46.12 3.45
CA ALA A 115 -3.17 45.60 4.81
C ALA A 115 -1.75 45.02 5.00
N ILE A 116 -1.24 44.27 4.02
CA ILE A 116 0.14 43.75 4.04
C ILE A 116 1.16 44.90 4.05
N ARG A 117 1.02 45.90 3.18
CA ARG A 117 1.96 47.03 3.10
C ARG A 117 1.97 47.90 4.37
N GLU A 118 0.84 47.98 5.06
CA GLU A 118 0.69 48.70 6.33
C GLU A 118 1.10 47.85 7.56
N GLY A 119 1.51 46.60 7.36
CA GLY A 119 1.92 45.70 8.45
C GLY A 119 0.77 45.21 9.33
N ARG A 120 -0.47 45.23 8.82
CA ARG A 120 -1.67 44.75 9.54
C ARG A 120 -1.77 43.22 9.42
N PHE A 121 -1.12 42.51 10.33
CA PHE A 121 -1.13 41.04 10.39
C PHE A 121 -1.93 40.51 11.58
N GLY A 122 -2.35 39.25 11.50
CA GLY A 122 -3.04 38.52 12.58
C GLY A 122 -4.55 38.37 12.33
N THR A 123 -5.34 38.39 13.39
CA THR A 123 -6.77 38.03 13.33
C THR A 123 -7.72 39.22 13.51
N GLY A 124 -7.21 40.45 13.48
CA GLY A 124 -8.05 41.65 13.49
C GLY A 124 -8.91 41.73 12.23
N GLU A 125 -10.06 42.40 12.30
CA GLU A 125 -11.01 42.52 11.17
C GLU A 125 -10.35 43.10 9.90
N ASP A 126 -9.41 44.01 10.10
CA ASP A 126 -8.66 44.75 9.09
C ASP A 126 -7.30 44.11 8.73
N ALA A 127 -6.97 42.97 9.31
CA ALA A 127 -5.71 42.27 9.08
C ALA A 127 -5.70 41.57 7.71
N ALA A 128 -4.52 41.44 7.12
CA ALA A 128 -4.31 40.82 5.82
C ALA A 128 -4.86 39.38 5.75
N GLU A 129 -4.68 38.60 6.81
CA GLU A 129 -5.15 37.21 6.90
C GLU A 129 -6.68 37.13 6.99
N THR A 130 -7.31 38.03 7.76
CA THR A 130 -8.78 38.10 7.85
C THR A 130 -9.39 38.53 6.51
N LEU A 131 -8.88 39.60 5.91
CA LEU A 131 -9.34 40.09 4.60
C LEU A 131 -9.09 39.06 3.49
N GLY A 132 -7.93 38.40 3.50
CA GLY A 132 -7.59 37.32 2.58
C GLY A 132 -8.53 36.13 2.73
N THR A 133 -8.81 35.72 3.97
CA THR A 133 -9.79 34.65 4.25
C THR A 133 -11.19 35.05 3.82
N GLN A 134 -11.60 36.30 4.01
CA GLN A 134 -12.93 36.77 3.66
C GLN A 134 -13.14 36.83 2.15
N TYR A 135 -12.19 37.41 1.42
CA TYR A 135 -12.39 37.79 0.01
C TYR A 135 -11.65 36.91 -1.00
N LEU A 136 -10.50 36.35 -0.63
CA LEU A 136 -9.62 35.63 -1.57
C LEU A 136 -9.62 34.11 -1.36
N ALA A 137 -10.05 33.62 -0.21
CA ALA A 137 -10.17 32.19 0.05
C ALA A 137 -11.48 31.61 -0.49
N SER A 138 -11.38 30.45 -1.12
CA SER A 138 -12.53 29.62 -1.50
C SER A 138 -13.42 29.31 -0.29
N LYS A 139 -14.73 29.34 -0.49
CA LYS A 139 -15.73 28.88 0.50
C LYS A 139 -16.34 27.52 0.16
N GLN A 140 -15.99 26.96 -0.99
CA GLN A 140 -16.45 25.64 -1.42
C GLN A 140 -15.50 24.54 -0.93
N GLY A 141 -16.04 23.33 -0.74
CA GLY A 141 -15.24 22.13 -0.55
C GLY A 141 -14.38 21.87 -1.78
N LEU A 142 -13.05 21.93 -1.62
CA LEU A 142 -12.08 21.66 -2.69
C LEU A 142 -11.77 20.17 -2.86
N GLY A 143 -12.36 19.33 -2.02
CA GLY A 143 -12.14 17.90 -1.98
C GLY A 143 -11.07 17.50 -0.97
N ASN A 144 -11.22 16.28 -0.46
CA ASN A 144 -10.22 15.60 0.36
C ASN A 144 -9.92 14.24 -0.28
N TYR A 145 -8.68 13.78 -0.15
CA TYR A 145 -8.34 12.40 -0.46
C TYR A 145 -9.07 11.45 0.50
N ALA A 146 -9.63 10.37 -0.02
CA ALA A 146 -10.42 9.43 0.76
C ALA A 146 -9.76 8.04 0.81
N PRO A 147 -9.77 7.37 1.99
CA PRO A 147 -9.31 5.99 2.08
C PRO A 147 -10.24 5.07 1.31
N MET A 148 -9.71 4.01 0.69
CA MET A 148 -10.55 3.07 -0.07
C MET A 148 -11.12 1.99 0.85
N ALA A 149 -10.25 1.15 1.40
CA ALA A 149 -10.63 0.02 2.23
C ALA A 149 -9.44 -0.52 3.02
N ASP A 150 -9.74 -1.26 4.06
CA ASP A 150 -8.80 -2.10 4.79
C ASP A 150 -9.14 -3.57 4.52
N LEU A 151 -8.11 -4.41 4.42
CA LEU A 151 -8.23 -5.85 4.46
C LEU A 151 -7.59 -6.35 5.75
N GLU A 152 -8.42 -6.95 6.59
CA GLU A 152 -8.00 -7.69 7.78
C GLU A 152 -7.83 -9.16 7.45
N ILE A 153 -6.71 -9.72 7.87
CA ILE A 153 -6.38 -11.13 7.68
C ILE A 153 -6.04 -11.72 9.04
N GLN A 154 -7.00 -12.41 9.64
CA GLN A 154 -6.82 -13.12 10.90
C GLN A 154 -6.15 -14.46 10.63
N THR A 155 -5.07 -14.75 11.35
CA THR A 155 -4.33 -16.02 11.24
C THR A 155 -4.68 -17.01 12.36
N GLY A 156 -5.33 -16.53 13.43
CA GLY A 156 -5.57 -17.32 14.64
C GLY A 156 -4.31 -17.66 15.44
N HIS A 157 -3.15 -17.12 15.04
CA HIS A 157 -1.87 -17.39 15.70
C HIS A 157 -1.71 -16.58 16.98
N ASP A 158 -1.06 -17.17 18.00
CA ASP A 158 -0.67 -16.48 19.22
C ASP A 158 0.63 -15.66 19.00
N PRO A 159 0.58 -14.31 19.08
CA PRO A 159 1.77 -13.47 18.91
C PRO A 159 2.87 -13.76 19.94
N SER A 160 2.50 -14.18 21.15
CA SER A 160 3.46 -14.44 22.24
C SER A 160 4.28 -15.73 22.03
N ALA A 161 3.78 -16.63 21.19
CA ALA A 161 4.46 -17.86 20.81
C ALA A 161 5.37 -17.68 19.57
N ALA A 162 5.29 -16.53 18.90
CA ALA A 162 6.06 -16.27 17.67
C ALA A 162 7.56 -16.10 17.96
N GLN A 163 8.37 -16.82 17.20
CA GLN A 163 9.83 -16.78 17.29
C GLN A 163 10.44 -16.35 15.95
N GLU A 164 11.69 -15.89 16.00
CA GLU A 164 12.46 -15.49 14.80
C GLU A 164 11.70 -14.50 13.91
N TYR A 165 10.93 -13.60 14.54
CA TYR A 165 10.11 -12.65 13.82
C TYR A 165 10.98 -11.64 13.06
N GLN A 166 10.65 -11.42 11.78
CA GLN A 166 11.21 -10.36 10.95
C GLN A 166 10.13 -9.79 10.03
N ARG A 167 10.16 -8.47 9.82
CA ARG A 167 9.44 -7.81 8.72
C ARG A 167 10.35 -6.85 7.99
N SER A 168 10.16 -6.73 6.68
CA SER A 168 10.99 -5.85 5.87
C SER A 168 10.29 -5.31 4.63
N LEU A 169 10.84 -4.22 4.10
CA LEU A 169 10.57 -3.71 2.76
C LEU A 169 11.91 -3.52 2.07
N ASP A 170 12.17 -4.34 1.04
CA ASP A 170 13.35 -4.18 0.20
C ASP A 170 13.08 -3.09 -0.85
N ILE A 171 13.77 -1.96 -0.70
CA ILE A 171 13.60 -0.76 -1.53
C ILE A 171 14.10 -0.99 -2.95
N SER A 172 15.02 -1.93 -3.15
CA SER A 172 15.58 -2.24 -4.47
C SER A 172 14.65 -3.07 -5.34
N THR A 173 13.76 -3.85 -4.72
CA THR A 173 12.82 -4.76 -5.39
C THR A 173 11.36 -4.37 -5.20
N GLY A 174 11.05 -3.50 -4.24
CA GLY A 174 9.69 -3.14 -3.85
C GLY A 174 8.92 -4.31 -3.24
N ILE A 175 9.61 -5.30 -2.65
CA ILE A 175 9.00 -6.47 -2.02
C ILE A 175 8.92 -6.25 -0.51
N GLY A 176 7.71 -6.27 0.03
CA GLY A 176 7.46 -6.39 1.46
C GLY A 176 7.50 -7.85 1.90
N ARG A 177 8.01 -8.14 3.11
CA ARG A 177 8.07 -9.48 3.66
C ARG A 177 7.78 -9.50 5.16
N VAL A 178 7.12 -10.54 5.63
CA VAL A 178 6.98 -10.88 7.05
C VAL A 178 7.32 -12.36 7.22
N GLN A 179 8.06 -12.71 8.25
CA GLN A 179 8.43 -14.09 8.57
C GLN A 179 8.44 -14.30 10.07
N TYR A 180 7.95 -15.45 10.52
CA TYR A 180 8.05 -15.90 11.91
C TYR A 180 7.85 -17.43 11.99
N LYS A 181 8.20 -18.01 13.14
CA LYS A 181 7.98 -19.42 13.46
C LYS A 181 6.97 -19.60 14.59
N LEU A 182 6.16 -20.65 14.49
CA LEU A 182 5.38 -21.20 15.59
C LEU A 182 5.67 -22.70 15.65
N GLY A 183 6.33 -23.15 16.73
CA GLY A 183 6.91 -24.49 16.78
C GLY A 183 7.87 -24.72 15.61
N ASP A 184 7.65 -25.80 14.86
CA ASP A 184 8.47 -26.18 13.70
C ASP A 184 7.98 -25.56 12.37
N VAL A 185 6.85 -24.85 12.36
CA VAL A 185 6.27 -24.27 11.15
C VAL A 185 6.80 -22.86 10.93
N THR A 186 7.33 -22.59 9.73
CA THR A 186 7.74 -21.24 9.31
C THR A 186 6.65 -20.61 8.45
N TYR A 187 6.12 -19.48 8.89
CA TYR A 187 5.15 -18.70 8.13
C TYR A 187 5.87 -17.55 7.43
N THR A 188 5.58 -17.37 6.14
CA THR A 188 6.13 -16.27 5.34
C THR A 188 5.00 -15.57 4.60
N ARG A 189 5.06 -14.24 4.60
CA ARG A 189 4.17 -13.37 3.83
C ARG A 189 5.04 -12.52 2.91
N GLU A 190 4.68 -12.42 1.64
CA GLU A 190 5.33 -11.55 0.66
C GLU A 190 4.29 -10.62 0.03
N TYR A 191 4.63 -9.34 -0.14
CA TYR A 191 3.74 -8.29 -0.60
C TYR A 191 4.38 -7.46 -1.70
N PHE A 192 3.61 -7.08 -2.72
CA PHE A 192 4.03 -6.05 -3.68
C PHE A 192 2.83 -5.40 -4.35
N CYS A 193 3.03 -4.19 -4.88
CA CYS A 193 2.05 -3.48 -5.70
C CYS A 193 2.64 -3.30 -7.10
N SER A 194 2.21 -4.14 -8.05
CA SER A 194 2.73 -4.17 -9.42
C SER A 194 2.19 -2.98 -10.21
N HIS A 195 3.09 -2.17 -10.75
CA HIS A 195 2.76 -1.18 -11.77
C HIS A 195 2.47 -1.83 -13.14
N PRO A 196 3.30 -2.77 -13.65
CA PRO A 196 3.06 -3.41 -14.95
C PRO A 196 1.72 -4.15 -15.08
N ASP A 197 1.18 -4.65 -13.97
CA ASP A 197 -0.06 -5.44 -13.95
C ASP A 197 -1.19 -4.75 -13.14
N ASP A 198 -0.94 -3.54 -12.64
CA ASP A 198 -1.90 -2.66 -11.96
C ASP A 198 -2.71 -3.27 -10.79
N LEU A 199 -2.03 -4.02 -9.94
CA LEU A 199 -2.63 -4.67 -8.77
C LEU A 199 -1.65 -4.83 -7.60
N PHE A 200 -2.20 -5.00 -6.41
CA PHE A 200 -1.50 -5.50 -5.24
C PHE A 200 -1.58 -7.02 -5.17
N VAL A 201 -0.48 -7.66 -4.73
CA VAL A 201 -0.39 -9.10 -4.53
C VAL A 201 0.15 -9.37 -3.13
N ALA A 202 -0.51 -10.28 -2.41
CA ALA A 202 0.00 -10.86 -1.17
C ALA A 202 0.11 -12.37 -1.31
N ARG A 203 1.20 -12.96 -0.82
CA ARG A 203 1.38 -14.42 -0.77
C ARG A 203 1.69 -14.85 0.64
N PHE A 204 0.91 -15.79 1.17
CA PHE A 204 1.07 -16.41 2.47
C PHE A 204 1.52 -17.85 2.27
N THR A 205 2.52 -18.31 3.01
CA THR A 205 3.03 -19.68 2.95
C THR A 205 3.30 -20.23 4.35
N ALA A 206 2.98 -21.51 4.57
CA ALA A 206 3.25 -22.26 5.78
C ALA A 206 4.18 -23.43 5.42
N ASN A 207 5.46 -23.30 5.77
CA ASN A 207 6.44 -24.35 5.53
C ASN A 207 6.55 -25.26 6.75
N GLY A 208 6.25 -26.55 6.57
CA GLY A 208 6.22 -27.54 7.66
C GLY A 208 4.85 -27.73 8.32
N GLY A 209 3.78 -27.12 7.78
CA GLY A 209 2.42 -27.21 8.32
C GLY A 209 1.38 -26.65 7.36
N THR A 210 0.25 -26.21 7.91
CA THR A 210 -0.83 -25.50 7.19
C THR A 210 -1.23 -24.24 7.96
N MET A 211 -2.08 -23.41 7.38
CA MET A 211 -2.61 -22.20 7.98
C MET A 211 -4.11 -22.09 7.71
N ASP A 212 -4.78 -21.40 8.63
CA ASP A 212 -6.14 -20.94 8.45
C ASP A 212 -6.11 -19.40 8.37
N LEU A 213 -6.87 -18.82 7.45
CA LEU A 213 -6.99 -17.38 7.29
C LEU A 213 -8.46 -16.97 7.26
N LYS A 214 -8.83 -15.91 7.98
CA LYS A 214 -10.13 -15.24 7.82
C LYS A 214 -9.91 -13.85 7.25
N LEU A 215 -10.47 -13.61 6.06
CA LEU A 215 -10.41 -12.34 5.34
C LEU A 215 -11.66 -11.50 5.64
N ASN A 216 -11.45 -10.22 5.95
CA ASN A 216 -12.52 -9.26 6.19
C ASN A 216 -12.17 -7.91 5.55
N VAL A 217 -13.05 -7.41 4.66
CA VAL A 217 -12.88 -6.10 4.03
C VAL A 217 -13.70 -5.06 4.77
N ILE A 218 -13.05 -3.98 5.19
CA ILE A 218 -13.66 -2.88 5.95
C ILE A 218 -13.52 -1.59 5.14
N THR A 219 -14.54 -0.75 5.14
CA THR A 219 -14.46 0.59 4.58
C THR A 219 -15.12 1.62 5.48
N ALA A 220 -14.64 2.86 5.43
CA ALA A 220 -15.23 3.99 6.13
C ALA A 220 -16.42 4.62 5.37
N HIS A 221 -16.67 4.19 4.12
CA HIS A 221 -17.76 4.72 3.29
C HIS A 221 -19.09 4.08 3.68
N GLU A 222 -20.04 4.88 4.16
CA GLU A 222 -21.35 4.41 4.63
C GLU A 222 -22.21 3.82 3.49
N ASN A 223 -22.11 4.37 2.28
CA ASN A 223 -22.80 3.85 1.11
C ASN A 223 -21.93 2.80 0.41
N SER A 224 -21.84 1.62 1.02
CA SER A 224 -21.05 0.51 0.51
C SER A 224 -21.69 -0.86 0.77
N THR A 225 -21.26 -1.84 -0.01
CA THR A 225 -21.65 -3.24 0.13
C THR A 225 -20.40 -4.11 0.01
N VAL A 226 -20.25 -5.05 0.95
CA VAL A 226 -19.23 -6.10 0.90
C VAL A 226 -19.95 -7.43 0.72
N ILE A 227 -19.60 -8.15 -0.34
CA ILE A 227 -20.13 -9.50 -0.61
C ILE A 227 -18.97 -10.45 -0.84
N SER A 228 -19.12 -11.70 -0.43
CA SER A 228 -18.14 -12.74 -0.67
C SER A 228 -18.76 -13.97 -1.35
N ASN A 229 -17.94 -14.72 -2.05
CA ASN A 229 -18.22 -16.06 -2.55
C ASN A 229 -17.00 -16.96 -2.28
N ASP A 230 -16.99 -18.16 -2.84
CA ASP A 230 -15.93 -19.16 -2.69
C ASP A 230 -14.58 -18.80 -3.35
N ARG A 231 -14.46 -17.61 -3.97
CA ARG A 231 -13.24 -17.17 -4.65
C ARG A 231 -12.80 -15.73 -4.35
N GLU A 232 -13.70 -14.86 -3.90
CA GLU A 232 -13.39 -13.44 -3.75
C GLU A 232 -14.29 -12.71 -2.74
N ILE A 233 -13.78 -11.57 -2.27
CA ILE A 233 -14.55 -10.53 -1.58
C ILE A 233 -14.62 -9.31 -2.48
N VAL A 234 -15.84 -8.82 -2.75
CA VAL A 234 -16.10 -7.64 -3.56
C VAL A 234 -16.67 -6.53 -2.69
N LEU A 235 -15.95 -5.42 -2.61
CA LEU A 235 -16.43 -4.15 -2.08
C LEU A 235 -16.88 -3.27 -3.25
N ARG A 236 -18.12 -2.78 -3.18
CA ARG A 236 -18.63 -1.68 -4.02
C ARG A 236 -19.08 -0.55 -3.11
N GLY A 237 -18.90 0.69 -3.54
CA GLY A 237 -19.41 1.81 -2.77
C GLY A 237 -19.33 3.14 -3.49
N PHE A 238 -19.73 4.18 -2.75
CA PHE A 238 -19.67 5.56 -3.19
C PHE A 238 -18.92 6.38 -2.16
N SER A 239 -17.97 7.18 -2.62
CA SER A 239 -17.40 8.26 -1.81
C SER A 239 -18.26 9.51 -1.94
N SER A 240 -18.69 10.05 -0.79
CA SER A 240 -19.59 11.20 -0.72
C SER A 240 -18.91 12.46 -1.27
N MET A 241 -19.50 13.04 -2.31
CA MET A 241 -19.04 14.29 -2.93
C MET A 241 -20.04 15.40 -2.61
N THR A 242 -19.62 16.67 -2.77
CA THR A 242 -20.57 17.79 -2.69
C THR A 242 -21.60 17.70 -3.82
N ARG A 243 -21.18 17.19 -4.99
CA ARG A 243 -22.07 16.89 -6.12
C ARG A 243 -21.51 15.73 -6.93
N GLY A 244 -22.36 14.75 -7.23
CA GLY A 244 -22.04 13.60 -8.06
C GLY A 244 -21.07 12.65 -7.38
N ASP A 245 -21.56 11.85 -6.42
CA ASP A 245 -20.75 10.87 -5.68
C ASP A 245 -19.89 10.00 -6.59
N MET A 246 -18.71 9.65 -6.10
CA MET A 246 -17.72 8.87 -6.85
C MET A 246 -17.92 7.38 -6.57
N ALA A 247 -18.33 6.61 -7.56
CA ALA A 247 -18.43 5.16 -7.43
C ALA A 247 -17.04 4.53 -7.43
N PHE A 248 -16.88 3.45 -6.66
CA PHE A 248 -15.66 2.65 -6.66
C PHE A 248 -15.95 1.17 -6.41
N MET A 249 -15.01 0.33 -6.82
CA MET A 249 -14.99 -1.10 -6.53
C MET A 249 -13.58 -1.50 -6.08
N GLN A 250 -13.48 -2.40 -5.10
CA GLN A 250 -12.26 -3.14 -4.80
C GLN A 250 -12.62 -4.62 -4.73
N THR A 251 -11.72 -5.49 -5.17
CA THR A 251 -11.90 -6.94 -5.07
C THR A 251 -10.63 -7.59 -4.58
N VAL A 252 -10.81 -8.49 -3.62
CA VAL A 252 -9.78 -9.39 -3.09
C VAL A 252 -10.09 -10.77 -3.64
N ARG A 253 -9.31 -11.23 -4.61
CA ARG A 253 -9.44 -12.56 -5.19
C ARG A 253 -8.42 -13.52 -4.58
N VAL A 254 -8.88 -14.73 -4.29
CA VAL A 254 -8.13 -15.75 -3.56
C VAL A 254 -7.75 -16.89 -4.49
N ASP A 255 -6.47 -17.21 -4.55
CA ASP A 255 -5.93 -18.48 -5.04
C ASP A 255 -5.34 -19.24 -3.85
N ALA A 256 -6.00 -20.32 -3.44
CA ALA A 256 -5.61 -21.13 -2.28
C ALA A 256 -5.35 -22.60 -2.66
N GLY A 257 -5.16 -22.90 -3.95
CA GLY A 257 -4.99 -24.27 -4.44
C GLY A 257 -6.12 -25.21 -4.01
N ASP A 258 -5.77 -26.32 -3.35
CA ASP A 258 -6.72 -27.34 -2.88
C ASP A 258 -7.30 -27.04 -1.48
N ALA A 259 -6.98 -25.90 -0.88
CA ALA A 259 -7.50 -25.51 0.43
C ALA A 259 -9.01 -25.26 0.38
N LEU A 260 -9.68 -25.40 1.53
CA LEU A 260 -11.11 -25.11 1.64
C LEU A 260 -11.32 -23.60 1.71
N VAL A 261 -12.19 -23.06 0.84
CA VAL A 261 -12.58 -21.64 0.83
C VAL A 261 -14.09 -21.52 1.01
N GLU A 262 -14.51 -20.83 2.07
CA GLU A 262 -15.92 -20.70 2.45
C GLU A 262 -16.31 -19.23 2.67
N ALA A 263 -17.33 -18.77 1.96
CA ALA A 263 -17.94 -17.47 2.19
C ALA A 263 -18.91 -17.50 3.37
N ASN A 264 -18.82 -16.49 4.23
CA ASN A 264 -19.73 -16.30 5.35
C ASN A 264 -20.81 -15.27 4.99
N ALA A 265 -21.97 -15.38 5.64
CA ALA A 265 -23.10 -14.46 5.43
C ALA A 265 -22.81 -13.00 5.84
N ASP A 266 -21.76 -12.77 6.63
CA ASP A 266 -21.29 -11.45 7.06
C ASP A 266 -20.34 -10.79 6.04
N GLY A 267 -20.10 -11.42 4.88
CA GLY A 267 -19.21 -10.92 3.83
C GLY A 267 -17.73 -11.28 4.04
N THR A 268 -17.40 -12.00 5.12
CA THR A 268 -16.05 -12.53 5.32
C THR A 268 -15.81 -13.81 4.51
N LEU A 269 -14.54 -14.20 4.36
CA LEU A 269 -14.13 -15.40 3.64
C LEU A 269 -13.13 -16.18 4.51
N GLN A 270 -13.44 -17.44 4.77
CA GLN A 270 -12.60 -18.36 5.54
C GLN A 270 -11.81 -19.25 4.59
N ILE A 271 -10.52 -19.38 4.85
CA ILE A 271 -9.60 -20.29 4.16
C ILE A 271 -9.07 -21.26 5.21
N SER A 272 -9.11 -22.56 4.93
CA SER A 272 -8.69 -23.59 5.88
C SER A 272 -7.75 -24.63 5.29
N ASP A 273 -6.82 -25.09 6.12
CA ASP A 273 -5.81 -26.11 5.80
C ASP A 273 -4.90 -25.75 4.59
N ALA A 274 -4.60 -24.46 4.42
CA ALA A 274 -3.80 -23.99 3.30
C ALA A 274 -2.29 -24.09 3.58
N ARG A 275 -1.52 -24.53 2.58
CA ARG A 275 -0.04 -24.38 2.60
C ARG A 275 0.42 -23.08 1.96
N GLU A 276 -0.36 -22.60 1.01
CA GLU A 276 -0.10 -21.40 0.24
C GLU A 276 -1.43 -20.72 -0.07
N VAL A 277 -1.46 -19.41 0.06
CA VAL A 277 -2.57 -18.55 -0.37
C VAL A 277 -1.98 -17.34 -1.09
N VAL A 278 -2.44 -17.06 -2.30
CA VAL A 278 -2.14 -15.83 -3.04
C VAL A 278 -3.41 -14.99 -3.10
N LEU A 279 -3.29 -13.73 -2.70
CA LEU A 279 -4.36 -12.74 -2.78
C LEU A 279 -4.01 -11.75 -3.88
N TYR A 280 -4.92 -11.57 -4.83
CA TYR A 280 -4.87 -10.55 -5.87
C TYR A 280 -5.86 -9.44 -5.49
N VAL A 281 -5.36 -8.22 -5.29
CA VAL A 281 -6.18 -7.08 -4.86
C VAL A 281 -6.04 -5.94 -5.84
N THR A 282 -7.15 -5.54 -6.45
CA THR A 282 -7.22 -4.31 -7.23
C THR A 282 -8.61 -3.70 -7.11
N GLY A 283 -8.76 -2.50 -7.63
CA GLY A 283 -10.00 -1.75 -7.57
C GLY A 283 -9.85 -0.45 -8.31
N TYR A 284 -10.95 0.15 -8.74
CA TYR A 284 -10.96 1.38 -9.50
C TYR A 284 -12.13 2.26 -9.09
N THR A 285 -12.04 3.56 -9.39
CA THR A 285 -13.14 4.51 -9.26
C THR A 285 -13.74 4.83 -10.63
N ASP A 286 -14.94 5.43 -10.66
CA ASP A 286 -15.56 5.92 -11.89
C ASP A 286 -14.86 7.13 -12.51
N TYR A 287 -13.77 7.62 -11.91
CA TYR A 287 -13.05 8.82 -12.34
C TYR A 287 -12.35 8.64 -13.68
N LEU A 288 -12.50 9.66 -14.53
CA LEU A 288 -11.61 9.95 -15.65
C LEU A 288 -11.30 11.45 -15.62
N PRO A 289 -10.13 11.91 -16.08
CA PRO A 289 -9.76 13.33 -16.10
C PRO A 289 -10.45 14.11 -17.24
N ASN A 290 -11.74 13.84 -17.48
CA ASN A 290 -12.55 14.43 -18.54
C ASN A 290 -13.44 15.55 -17.98
N TYR A 291 -12.98 16.81 -18.12
CA TYR A 291 -13.78 17.97 -17.72
C TYR A 291 -15.06 18.12 -18.58
N PRO A 292 -16.20 18.52 -18.00
CA PRO A 292 -16.41 18.89 -16.59
C PRO A 292 -16.81 17.73 -15.67
N GLU A 293 -17.11 16.56 -16.22
CA GLU A 293 -17.79 15.50 -15.48
C GLU A 293 -16.86 14.75 -14.52
N PHE A 294 -15.58 14.63 -14.85
CA PHE A 294 -14.59 13.86 -14.08
C PHE A 294 -15.09 12.44 -13.73
N LYS A 295 -15.69 11.78 -14.72
CA LYS A 295 -16.43 10.52 -14.59
C LYS A 295 -16.40 9.75 -15.92
N GLY A 296 -16.65 8.45 -15.88
CA GLY A 296 -16.96 7.62 -17.05
C GLY A 296 -16.10 6.36 -17.19
N ARG A 297 -15.24 6.04 -16.21
CA ARG A 297 -14.46 4.81 -16.24
C ARG A 297 -15.37 3.58 -16.07
N ASP A 298 -15.13 2.53 -16.86
CA ASP A 298 -15.67 1.19 -16.63
C ASP A 298 -14.90 0.53 -15.47
N TYR A 299 -15.10 1.04 -14.26
CA TYR A 299 -14.32 0.68 -13.09
C TYR A 299 -14.54 -0.79 -12.67
N GLU A 300 -15.75 -1.32 -12.86
CA GLU A 300 -16.04 -2.73 -12.58
C GLU A 300 -15.39 -3.65 -13.61
N GLY A 301 -15.55 -3.36 -14.90
CA GLY A 301 -14.95 -4.16 -15.96
C GLY A 301 -13.42 -4.11 -15.92
N ASP A 302 -12.82 -2.96 -15.63
CA ASP A 302 -11.37 -2.85 -15.42
C ASP A 302 -10.93 -3.71 -14.23
N THR A 303 -11.65 -3.68 -13.09
CA THR A 303 -11.32 -4.49 -11.90
C THR A 303 -11.28 -5.97 -12.26
N LEU A 304 -12.32 -6.46 -12.94
CA LEU A 304 -12.44 -7.87 -13.31
C LEU A 304 -11.36 -8.30 -14.32
N ARG A 305 -11.12 -7.49 -15.36
CA ARG A 305 -10.09 -7.77 -16.38
C ARG A 305 -8.70 -7.86 -15.77
N THR A 306 -8.34 -6.93 -14.89
CA THR A 306 -7.03 -6.92 -14.22
C THR A 306 -6.83 -8.18 -13.39
N LEU A 307 -7.85 -8.61 -12.64
CA LEU A 307 -7.77 -9.84 -11.83
C LEU A 307 -7.68 -11.11 -12.69
N GLU A 308 -8.48 -11.21 -13.76
CA GLU A 308 -8.42 -12.35 -14.70
C GLU A 308 -7.04 -12.47 -15.35
N GLN A 309 -6.44 -11.35 -15.75
CA GLN A 309 -5.10 -11.32 -16.32
C GLN A 309 -4.04 -11.73 -15.29
N ALA A 310 -4.14 -11.23 -14.06
CA ALA A 310 -3.20 -11.55 -12.99
C ALA A 310 -3.20 -13.04 -12.63
N GLU A 311 -4.38 -13.65 -12.50
CA GLU A 311 -4.52 -15.10 -12.26
C GLU A 311 -3.90 -15.91 -13.39
N ALA A 312 -4.15 -15.52 -14.65
CA ALA A 312 -3.59 -16.19 -15.82
C ALA A 312 -2.06 -16.11 -15.90
N ILE A 313 -1.46 -15.01 -15.41
CA ILE A 313 -0.01 -14.82 -15.34
C ILE A 313 0.61 -15.62 -14.18
N GLY A 314 -0.07 -15.65 -13.03
CA GLY A 314 0.36 -16.33 -11.82
C GLY A 314 1.43 -15.56 -11.01
N TYR A 315 1.52 -15.88 -9.73
CA TYR A 315 2.35 -15.16 -8.75
C TYR A 315 3.81 -14.96 -9.18
N ALA A 316 4.48 -16.02 -9.64
CA ALA A 316 5.92 -15.98 -9.92
C ALA A 316 6.28 -15.00 -11.05
N ALA A 317 5.47 -14.99 -12.11
CA ALA A 317 5.68 -14.09 -13.25
C ALA A 317 5.30 -12.65 -12.90
N LEU A 318 4.22 -12.43 -12.13
CA LEU A 318 3.86 -11.10 -11.61
C LEU A 318 5.00 -10.52 -10.75
N LYS A 319 5.55 -11.31 -9.83
CA LYS A 319 6.68 -10.90 -9.00
C LYS A 319 7.88 -10.52 -9.85
N GLN A 320 8.24 -11.34 -10.84
CA GLN A 320 9.37 -11.06 -11.73
C GLN A 320 9.20 -9.75 -12.50
N LYS A 321 8.01 -9.51 -13.08
CA LYS A 321 7.70 -8.25 -13.78
C LYS A 321 7.82 -7.05 -12.84
N HIS A 322 7.18 -7.13 -11.67
CA HIS A 322 7.26 -6.11 -10.63
C HIS A 322 8.69 -5.79 -10.24
N THR A 323 9.48 -6.81 -9.87
CA THR A 323 10.87 -6.58 -9.45
C THR A 323 11.71 -5.98 -10.56
N SER A 324 11.48 -6.38 -11.82
CA SER A 324 12.21 -5.82 -12.97
C SER A 324 11.87 -4.35 -13.18
N ASP A 325 10.58 -3.99 -13.08
CA ASP A 325 10.10 -2.61 -13.19
C ASP A 325 10.71 -1.70 -12.10
N VAL A 326 10.68 -2.16 -10.84
CA VAL A 326 11.25 -1.41 -9.72
C VAL A 326 12.77 -1.25 -9.87
N GLN A 327 13.49 -2.34 -10.16
CA GLN A 327 14.94 -2.32 -10.26
C GLN A 327 15.43 -1.37 -11.36
N VAL A 328 14.78 -1.36 -12.53
CA VAL A 328 15.15 -0.47 -13.65
C VAL A 328 15.09 1.01 -13.27
N LEU A 329 14.20 1.40 -12.34
CA LEU A 329 14.11 2.77 -11.84
C LEU A 329 15.06 3.03 -10.67
N MET A 330 15.13 2.10 -9.72
CA MET A 330 15.92 2.28 -8.50
C MET A 330 17.43 2.25 -8.77
N GLN A 331 17.90 1.41 -9.70
CA GLN A 331 19.32 1.29 -10.06
C GLN A 331 19.87 2.48 -10.87
N ARG A 332 19.04 3.45 -11.26
CA ARG A 332 19.50 4.65 -12.01
C ARG A 332 20.41 5.58 -11.20
N VAL A 333 20.35 5.51 -9.88
CA VAL A 333 21.14 6.34 -8.98
C VAL A 333 21.60 5.50 -7.81
N GLU A 334 22.87 5.65 -7.45
CA GLU A 334 23.49 5.05 -6.29
C GLU A 334 24.11 6.18 -5.44
N LEU A 335 23.92 6.11 -4.13
CA LEU A 335 24.57 6.98 -3.16
C LEU A 335 25.52 6.15 -2.32
N ASP A 336 26.82 6.33 -2.54
CA ASP A 336 27.88 5.73 -1.73
C ASP A 336 28.43 6.76 -0.74
N LEU A 337 28.36 6.43 0.56
CA LEU A 337 28.87 7.24 1.66
C LEU A 337 30.03 6.56 2.41
N GLY A 338 30.61 5.50 1.82
CA GLY A 338 31.72 4.73 2.40
C GLY A 338 31.35 4.06 3.72
N VAL A 339 30.16 3.45 3.75
CA VAL A 339 29.57 2.85 4.95
C VAL A 339 29.10 1.42 4.64
N GLU A 340 29.50 0.50 5.50
CA GLU A 340 29.04 -0.89 5.48
C GLU A 340 27.75 -1.03 6.28
N SER A 341 26.94 -2.07 5.98
CA SER A 341 25.72 -2.27 6.74
C SER A 341 26.02 -2.76 8.16
N SER A 342 25.40 -2.12 9.15
CA SER A 342 25.50 -2.53 10.55
C SER A 342 24.66 -3.77 10.90
N GLY A 343 23.68 -4.12 10.06
CA GLY A 343 22.69 -5.16 10.34
C GLY A 343 21.66 -4.79 11.42
N LEU A 344 21.77 -3.60 12.02
CA LEU A 344 20.80 -3.08 12.99
C LEU A 344 19.43 -2.92 12.34
N SER A 345 18.36 -3.30 13.05
CA SER A 345 17.00 -2.98 12.60
C SER A 345 16.84 -1.48 12.41
N THR A 346 15.98 -1.07 11.48
CA THR A 346 15.87 0.32 11.04
C THR A 346 15.56 1.28 12.20
N ASP A 347 14.78 0.85 13.19
CA ASP A 347 14.51 1.60 14.42
C ASP A 347 15.77 1.83 15.28
N LEU A 348 16.65 0.83 15.39
CA LEU A 348 17.94 0.95 16.08
C LEU A 348 18.94 1.74 15.23
N LEU A 349 18.98 1.51 13.92
CA LEU A 349 19.82 2.26 12.98
C LEU A 349 19.58 3.77 13.08
N VAL A 350 18.31 4.20 13.10
CA VAL A 350 17.93 5.61 13.22
C VAL A 350 18.28 6.19 14.59
N LYS A 351 18.19 5.38 15.65
CA LYS A 351 18.40 5.84 17.03
C LYS A 351 19.87 5.93 17.43
N GLU A 352 20.67 4.95 17.02
CA GLU A 352 22.03 4.74 17.55
C GLU A 352 23.05 4.26 16.51
N GLY A 353 22.64 3.97 15.27
CA GLY A 353 23.55 3.53 14.20
C GLY A 353 24.38 4.65 13.58
N ASP A 354 25.20 4.30 12.58
CA ASP A 354 25.98 5.30 11.82
C ASP A 354 25.02 6.22 11.05
N PRO A 355 25.03 7.54 11.28
CA PRO A 355 24.14 8.46 10.57
C PRO A 355 24.28 8.38 9.04
N ARG A 356 25.45 8.01 8.51
CA ARG A 356 25.67 7.85 7.07
C ARG A 356 24.88 6.68 6.50
N GLU A 357 24.80 5.55 7.21
CA GLU A 357 23.97 4.41 6.80
C GLU A 357 22.48 4.81 6.81
N ALA A 358 22.03 5.46 7.89
CA ALA A 358 20.65 5.94 7.99
C ALA A 358 20.29 6.95 6.90
N HIS A 359 21.18 7.90 6.58
CA HIS A 359 20.96 8.87 5.51
C HIS A 359 20.93 8.23 4.12
N LYS A 360 21.79 7.24 3.86
CA LYS A 360 21.74 6.46 2.62
C LYS A 360 20.40 5.73 2.48
N LEU A 361 19.97 5.03 3.52
CA LEU A 361 18.69 4.32 3.53
C LEU A 361 17.52 5.29 3.31
N TYR A 362 17.53 6.46 3.97
CA TYR A 362 16.51 7.48 3.79
C TYR A 362 16.49 8.04 2.36
N PHE A 363 17.65 8.29 1.75
CA PHE A 363 17.75 8.72 0.36
C PHE A 363 17.12 7.72 -0.60
N ASP A 364 17.46 6.43 -0.46
CA ASP A 364 16.92 5.38 -1.31
C ASP A 364 15.41 5.19 -1.07
N TYR A 365 14.98 5.23 0.19
CA TYR A 365 13.56 5.16 0.56
C TYR A 365 12.75 6.32 -0.03
N ALA A 366 13.27 7.55 0.01
CA ALA A 366 12.59 8.73 -0.55
C ALA A 366 12.39 8.59 -2.06
N ARG A 367 13.38 8.05 -2.78
CA ARG A 367 13.27 7.78 -4.22
C ARG A 367 12.20 6.72 -4.52
N TYR A 368 12.20 5.63 -3.76
CA TYR A 368 11.18 4.59 -3.91
C TYR A 368 9.79 5.12 -3.58
N PHE A 369 9.65 5.87 -2.49
CA PHE A 369 8.38 6.44 -2.08
C PHE A 369 7.83 7.37 -3.15
N GLN A 370 8.65 8.25 -3.74
CA GLN A 370 8.21 9.15 -4.81
C GLN A 370 7.68 8.40 -6.04
N ARG A 371 8.28 7.27 -6.40
CA ARG A 371 8.01 6.56 -7.66
C ARG A 371 6.91 5.52 -7.56
N PHE A 372 6.77 4.89 -6.40
CA PHE A 372 5.95 3.70 -6.23
C PHE A 372 4.93 3.86 -5.11
N ALA A 373 5.40 4.11 -3.88
CA ALA A 373 4.56 3.99 -2.69
C ALA A 373 3.73 5.24 -2.34
N GLY A 374 4.18 6.42 -2.71
CA GLY A 374 3.31 7.58 -2.81
C GLY A 374 2.40 7.36 -4.01
N CYS A 375 1.08 7.49 -3.86
CA CYS A 375 0.16 7.62 -4.98
C CYS A 375 0.51 8.90 -5.77
N SER A 376 1.63 8.89 -6.47
CA SER A 376 2.31 10.00 -7.11
C SER A 376 3.01 9.48 -8.36
N SER A 377 2.76 10.19 -9.48
CA SER A 377 3.37 10.05 -10.80
C SER A 377 4.23 8.79 -11.03
N ALA A 378 3.61 7.75 -11.58
CA ALA A 378 4.32 6.60 -12.17
C ALA A 378 4.90 6.90 -13.58
N ASP A 379 4.99 8.19 -13.96
CA ASP A 379 5.46 8.65 -15.27
C ASP A 379 6.99 8.64 -15.42
#